data_AF-A0A7S3KMV0-F1
#
_entry.id   AF-A0A7S3KMV0-F1
#
_cell.length_a   1.000
_cell.length_b   1.000
_cell.length_c   1.000
_cell.angle_alpha   90.00
_cell.angle_beta   90.00
_cell.angle_gamma   90.00
#
_symmetry.space_group_name_H-M   'P 1'
#
loop_
_entity.id
_entity.type
_entity.pdbx_description
1 polymer ?
#
loop_
_entity_poly.entity_id
_entity_poly.type
_entity_poly.pdbx_seq_one_letter_code
_entity_poly.pdbx_strand_id
1 'polypeptide(L)'
;ASQDLFEIDSNGLAPGAYKSIYLQSKYIKLYLEIASFRIIIASMVLMSYFEFSAKLSMFYEVIKSAIVDILFFLAIFFFNTAIFGLIGHLIFGQTEKDVSSLDEAMFTCFLVTVGEKNPLL
;
A
#
# COMPACT_ATOMS: atom_id res chain seq x y z
N ALA A 1 -34.71 -16.68 -36.47
CA ALA A 1 -34.05 -15.97 -37.59
C ALA A 1 -33.56 -14.65 -37.02
N SER A 2 -32.41 -14.64 -36.34
CA SER A 2 -31.07 -14.46 -36.95
C SER A 2 -30.78 -12.98 -37.22
N GLN A 3 -30.46 -12.21 -36.18
CA GLN A 3 -29.78 -10.92 -36.37
C GLN A 3 -29.06 -10.34 -35.13
N ASP A 4 -28.66 -11.18 -34.16
CA ASP A 4 -27.71 -10.77 -33.09
C ASP A 4 -26.31 -11.39 -33.30
N LEU A 5 -25.99 -11.72 -34.56
CA LEU A 5 -24.71 -12.32 -34.92
C LEU A 5 -23.86 -11.26 -35.64
N PHE A 6 -22.79 -10.82 -34.97
CA PHE A 6 -21.69 -10.02 -35.49
C PHE A 6 -21.90 -8.50 -35.61
N GLU A 7 -22.06 -7.81 -34.47
CA GLU A 7 -21.40 -6.50 -34.33
C GLU A 7 -19.98 -6.74 -33.81
N ILE A 8 -19.08 -7.01 -34.75
CA ILE A 8 -17.64 -6.93 -34.55
C ILE A 8 -17.31 -5.44 -34.52
N ASP A 9 -16.86 -4.92 -33.37
CA ASP A 9 -16.22 -3.60 -33.33
C ASP A 9 -15.05 -3.60 -34.32
N SER A 10 -14.72 -2.44 -34.89
CA SER A 10 -13.61 -2.14 -35.82
C SER A 10 -12.27 -2.84 -35.53
N ASN A 11 -12.10 -3.38 -34.33
CA ASN A 11 -10.97 -4.14 -33.82
C ASN A 11 -11.13 -5.68 -33.85
N GLY A 12 -12.19 -6.23 -34.43
CA GLY A 12 -12.33 -7.69 -34.61
C GLY A 12 -12.85 -8.47 -33.39
N LEU A 13 -13.19 -7.82 -32.27
CA LEU A 13 -13.54 -8.51 -31.02
C LEU A 13 -15.03 -8.44 -30.69
N ALA A 14 -15.60 -9.59 -30.31
CA ALA A 14 -16.95 -9.66 -29.76
C ALA A 14 -17.02 -8.94 -28.38
N PRO A 15 -18.14 -8.29 -28.02
CA PRO A 15 -18.29 -7.57 -26.75
C PRO A 15 -18.02 -8.45 -25.50
N GLY A 16 -18.23 -9.77 -25.58
CA GLY A 16 -17.86 -10.72 -24.54
C GLY A 16 -16.34 -10.94 -24.38
N ALA A 17 -15.56 -10.74 -25.44
CA ALA A 17 -14.11 -10.91 -25.44
C ALA A 17 -13.42 -9.81 -24.60
N TYR A 18 -13.85 -8.55 -24.72
CA TYR A 18 -13.35 -7.44 -23.91
C TYR A 18 -13.56 -7.65 -22.41
N LYS A 19 -14.75 -8.15 -22.02
CA LYS A 19 -15.04 -8.50 -20.63
C LYS A 19 -14.14 -9.62 -20.11
N SER A 20 -13.86 -10.62 -20.94
CA SER A 20 -12.96 -11.73 -20.58
C SER A 20 -11.52 -11.27 -20.40
N ILE A 21 -11.01 -10.39 -21.27
CA ILE A 21 -9.65 -9.86 -21.22
C ILE A 21 -9.47 -8.97 -19.98
N TYR A 22 -10.46 -8.13 -19.67
CA TYR A 22 -10.46 -7.30 -18.46
C TYR A 22 -10.39 -8.16 -17.18
N LEU A 23 -11.21 -9.21 -17.11
CA LEU A 23 -11.18 -10.16 -15.99
C LEU A 23 -9.82 -10.85 -15.86
N GLN A 24 -9.26 -11.34 -16.98
CA GLN A 24 -7.93 -11.95 -16.99
C GLN A 24 -6.85 -10.98 -16.51
N SER A 25 -6.86 -9.73 -16.98
CA SER A 25 -5.93 -8.70 -16.52
C SER A 25 -6.04 -8.44 -15.01
N LYS A 26 -7.27 -8.37 -14.48
CA LYS A 26 -7.51 -8.22 -13.04
C LYS A 26 -6.95 -9.39 -12.22
N TYR A 27 -7.16 -10.63 -12.68
CA TYR A 27 -6.61 -11.81 -12.00
C TYR A 27 -5.09 -11.88 -12.07
N ILE A 28 -4.48 -11.48 -13.20
CA ILE A 28 -3.01 -11.43 -13.32
C ILE A 28 -2.42 -10.40 -12.35
N LYS A 29 -3.02 -9.21 -12.23
CA LYS A 29 -2.57 -8.21 -11.24
C LYS A 29 -2.64 -8.74 -9.81
N LEU A 30 -3.78 -9.33 -9.44
CA LEU A 30 -3.96 -9.93 -8.12
C LEU A 30 -2.93 -11.04 -7.86
N TYR A 31 -2.69 -11.90 -8.85
CA TYR A 31 -1.70 -12.96 -8.75
C TYR A 31 -0.29 -12.41 -8.56
N LEU A 32 0.08 -11.35 -9.28
CA LEU A 32 1.37 -10.69 -9.15
C LEU A 32 1.56 -10.09 -7.75
N GLU A 33 0.54 -9.44 -7.21
CA GLU A 33 0.54 -8.90 -5.83
C GLU A 33 0.76 -10.02 -4.81
N ILE A 34 -0.02 -11.10 -4.89
CA ILE A 34 0.12 -12.27 -3.99
C ILE A 34 1.51 -12.91 -4.12
N ALA A 35 2.01 -13.08 -5.34
CA ALA A 35 3.33 -13.63 -5.59
C ALA A 35 4.44 -12.75 -4.98
N SER A 36 4.30 -11.43 -5.11
CA SER A 36 5.25 -10.47 -4.54
C SER A 36 5.29 -10.54 -3.01
N PHE A 37 4.12 -10.61 -2.36
CA PHE A 37 4.05 -10.84 -0.92
C PHE A 37 4.68 -12.17 -0.49
N ARG A 38 4.46 -13.24 -1.26
CA ARG A 38 5.09 -14.55 -0.99
C ARG A 38 6.61 -14.50 -1.09
N ILE A 39 7.18 -13.75 -2.03
CA ILE A 39 8.62 -13.57 -2.16
C ILE A 39 9.20 -12.85 -0.93
N ILE A 40 8.50 -11.81 -0.44
CA ILE A 40 8.91 -11.10 0.78
C ILE A 40 8.87 -12.01 2.01
N ILE A 41 7.81 -12.82 2.15
CA ILE A 41 7.73 -13.78 3.26
C ILE A 41 8.83 -14.83 3.15
N ALA A 42 9.07 -15.36 1.95
CA ALA A 42 10.13 -16.35 1.71
C ALA A 42 11.51 -15.79 2.06
N SER A 43 11.80 -14.51 1.76
CA SER A 43 13.07 -13.88 2.11
C SER A 43 13.23 -13.68 3.61
N MET A 44 12.17 -13.28 4.33
CA MET A 44 12.17 -13.19 5.79
C MET A 44 12.40 -14.55 6.45
N VAL A 45 11.78 -15.61 5.94
CA VAL A 45 12.00 -16.98 6.42
C VAL A 45 13.44 -17.41 6.15
N LEU A 46 14.00 -17.07 4.99
CA LEU A 46 15.40 -17.37 4.68
C LEU A 46 16.37 -16.68 5.64
N MET A 47 16.08 -15.44 6.05
CA MET A 47 16.85 -14.76 7.11
C MET A 47 16.84 -15.50 8.44
N SER A 48 15.78 -16.26 8.76
CA SER A 48 15.72 -17.05 10.00
C SER A 48 16.63 -18.28 10.01
N TYR A 49 17.02 -18.77 8.82
CA TYR A 49 17.94 -19.91 8.67
C TYR A 49 19.41 -19.50 8.53
N PHE A 50 19.70 -18.20 8.37
CA PHE A 50 21.07 -17.73 8.36
C PHE A 50 21.65 -17.83 9.78
N GLU A 51 22.72 -18.59 9.94
CA GLU A 51 23.54 -18.54 11.15
C GLU A 51 24.12 -17.13 11.26
N PHE A 52 23.50 -16.32 12.12
CA PHE A 52 23.90 -14.94 12.36
C PHE A 52 25.34 -14.92 12.87
N SER A 53 26.24 -14.20 12.18
CA SER A 53 27.56 -13.91 12.74
C SER A 53 27.40 -13.29 14.14
N ALA A 54 28.36 -13.48 15.05
CA ALA A 54 28.24 -13.00 16.44
C ALA A 54 27.79 -11.52 16.55
N LYS A 55 28.22 -10.65 15.62
CA LYS A 55 27.80 -9.25 15.54
C LYS A 55 26.33 -9.07 15.13
N LEU A 56 25.86 -9.89 14.19
CA LEU A 56 24.49 -9.86 13.69
C LEU A 56 23.51 -10.51 14.68
N SER A 57 23.96 -11.50 15.45
CA SER A 57 23.20 -12.08 16.57
C SER A 57 22.95 -11.05 17.66
N MET A 58 23.97 -10.25 18.01
CA MET A 58 23.83 -9.16 18.98
C MET A 58 22.81 -8.11 18.51
N PHE A 59 22.85 -7.74 17.22
CA PHE A 59 21.88 -6.83 16.62
C PHE A 59 20.45 -7.39 16.65
N TYR A 60 20.28 -8.68 16.35
CA TYR A 60 18.99 -9.35 16.43
C TYR A 60 18.43 -9.36 17.85
N GLU A 61 19.24 -9.63 18.88
CA GLU A 61 18.81 -9.57 20.27
C GLU A 61 18.40 -8.17 20.71
N VAL A 62 19.14 -7.14 20.31
CA VAL A 62 18.80 -5.74 20.58
C VAL A 62 17.47 -5.36 19.94
N ILE A 63 17.28 -5.67 18.65
CA ILE A 63 16.00 -5.42 17.96
C ILE A 63 14.87 -6.18 18.62
N LYS A 64 15.08 -7.46 18.95
CA LYS A 64 14.06 -8.32 19.58
C LYS A 64 13.66 -7.78 20.95
N SER A 65 14.59 -7.23 21.72
CA SER A 65 14.29 -6.56 22.99
C SER A 65 13.50 -5.28 22.77
N ALA A 66 13.90 -4.46 21.79
CA ALA A 66 13.27 -3.18 21.49
C ALA A 66 11.94 -3.27 20.72
N ILE A 67 11.56 -4.44 20.20
CA ILE A 67 10.41 -4.58 19.29
C ILE A 67 9.10 -4.12 19.94
N VAL A 68 8.92 -4.40 21.24
CA VAL A 68 7.71 -4.03 21.97
C VAL A 68 7.63 -2.52 22.12
N ASP A 69 8.73 -1.86 22.48
CA ASP A 69 8.80 -0.41 22.60
C ASP A 69 8.60 0.29 21.25
N ILE A 70 9.19 -0.25 20.19
CA ILE A 70 8.99 0.22 18.82
C ILE A 70 7.51 0.10 18.44
N LEU A 71 6.85 -1.02 18.75
CA LEU A 71 5.43 -1.21 18.45
C LEU A 71 4.54 -0.22 19.21
N PHE A 72 4.82 0.04 20.50
CA PHE A 72 4.10 1.05 21.27
C PHE A 72 4.31 2.45 20.71
N PHE A 73 5.54 2.81 20.37
CA PHE A 73 5.85 4.07 19.71
C PHE A 73 5.09 4.20 18.39
N LEU A 74 5.10 3.16 17.55
CA LEU A 74 4.42 3.13 16.26
C LEU A 74 2.89 3.30 16.42
N ALA A 75 2.30 2.69 17.44
CA ALA A 75 0.88 2.85 17.74
C ALA A 75 0.54 4.28 18.16
N ILE A 76 1.34 4.89 19.05
CA ILE A 76 1.19 6.28 19.46
C ILE A 76 1.38 7.22 18.27
N PHE A 77 2.37 6.94 17.42
CA PHE A 77 2.64 7.69 16.21
C PHE A 77 1.43 7.67 15.27
N PHE A 78 0.92 6.49 14.90
CA PHE A 78 -0.26 6.38 14.04
C PHE A 78 -1.51 7.02 14.65
N PHE A 79 -1.70 6.91 15.96
CA PHE A 79 -2.81 7.58 16.64
C PHE A 79 -2.73 9.10 16.53
N ASN A 80 -1.54 9.68 16.74
CA ASN A 80 -1.32 11.12 16.57
C ASN A 80 -1.48 11.54 15.11
N THR A 81 -0.86 10.84 14.16
CA THR A 81 -1.05 11.09 12.73
C THR A 81 -2.52 11.01 12.34
N ALA A 82 -3.28 10.08 12.93
CA ALA A 82 -4.71 9.96 12.67
C ALA A 82 -5.50 11.19 13.15
N ILE A 83 -5.22 11.65 14.36
CA ILE A 83 -5.86 12.86 14.91
C ILE A 83 -5.52 14.08 14.04
N PHE A 84 -4.25 14.29 13.72
CA PHE A 84 -3.83 15.45 12.93
C PHE A 84 -4.31 15.38 11.48
N GLY A 85 -4.35 14.19 10.86
CA GLY A 85 -4.94 13.99 9.54
C GLY A 85 -6.43 14.29 9.52
N LEU A 86 -7.18 13.84 10.54
CA LEU A 86 -8.60 14.18 10.70
C LEU A 86 -8.82 15.69 10.86
N ILE A 87 -8.05 16.34 11.73
CA ILE A 87 -8.13 17.79 11.93
C ILE A 87 -7.80 18.53 10.63
N GLY A 88 -6.73 18.11 9.94
CA GLY A 88 -6.31 18.69 8.66
C GLY A 88 -7.41 18.58 7.59
N HIS A 89 -8.04 17.41 7.48
CA HIS A 89 -9.17 17.20 6.58
C HIS A 89 -10.38 18.08 6.94
N LEU A 90 -10.75 18.16 8.22
CA LEU A 90 -11.89 18.95 8.67
C LEU A 90 -11.71 20.45 8.42
N ILE A 91 -10.49 20.97 8.59
CA ILE A 91 -10.20 22.40 8.45
C ILE A 91 -9.94 22.76 6.98
N PHE A 92 -9.15 21.97 6.28
CA PHE A 92 -8.58 22.32 4.97
C PHE A 92 -9.12 21.49 3.81
N GLY A 93 -9.93 20.46 4.05
CA GLY A 93 -10.39 19.53 3.01
C GLY A 93 -11.29 20.14 1.93
N GLN A 94 -11.82 21.35 2.16
CA GLN A 94 -12.58 22.11 1.15
C GLN A 94 -11.70 23.06 0.32
N THR A 95 -10.52 23.40 0.83
CA THR A 95 -9.63 24.42 0.24
C THR A 95 -8.42 23.82 -0.44
N GLU A 96 -7.87 22.74 0.12
CA GLU A 96 -6.64 22.11 -0.36
C GLU A 96 -6.91 20.71 -0.90
N LYS A 97 -6.37 20.44 -2.10
CA LYS A 97 -6.59 19.15 -2.79
C LYS A 97 -5.96 17.99 -2.03
N ASP A 98 -4.83 18.23 -1.38
CA ASP A 98 -4.04 17.16 -0.77
C ASP A 98 -4.59 16.64 0.57
N VAL A 99 -5.66 17.25 1.04
CA VAL A 99 -6.40 16.88 2.25
C VAL A 99 -7.89 16.74 1.94
N SER A 100 -8.24 16.62 0.65
CA SER A 100 -9.62 16.63 0.17
C SER A 100 -10.40 15.39 0.56
N SER A 101 -9.72 14.25 0.62
CA SER A 101 -10.24 13.01 1.18
C SER A 101 -9.48 12.63 2.45
N LEU A 102 -10.10 11.81 3.29
CA LEU A 102 -9.52 11.42 4.58
C LEU A 102 -8.21 10.63 4.40
N ASP A 103 -8.16 9.74 3.43
CA ASP A 103 -6.98 8.95 3.08
C ASP A 103 -5.83 9.83 2.57
N GLU A 104 -6.12 10.81 1.71
CA GLU A 104 -5.14 11.80 1.25
C GLU A 104 -4.63 12.67 2.40
N ALA A 105 -5.52 13.09 3.31
CA ALA A 105 -5.12 13.90 4.46
C ALA A 105 -4.21 13.16 5.44
N MET A 106 -4.49 11.87 5.68
CA MET A 106 -3.64 10.99 6.48
C MET A 106 -2.27 10.81 5.85
N PHE A 107 -2.24 10.55 4.54
CA PHE A 107 -1.00 10.37 3.80
C PHE A 107 -0.18 11.66 3.74
N THR A 108 -0.83 12.80 3.48
CA THR A 108 -0.20 14.13 3.54
C THR A 108 0.37 14.42 4.93
N CYS A 109 -0.36 14.11 6.01
CA CYS A 109 0.12 14.27 7.38
C CYS A 109 1.36 13.40 7.66
N PHE A 110 1.38 12.16 7.18
CA PHE A 110 2.55 11.29 7.26
C PHE A 110 3.75 11.89 6.50
N LEU A 111 3.57 12.35 5.26
CA LEU A 111 4.63 12.96 4.45
C LEU A 111 5.20 14.22 5.10
N VAL A 112 4.35 15.05 5.72
CA VAL A 112 4.79 16.22 6.48
C VAL A 112 5.63 15.80 7.69
N THR A 113 5.23 14.73 8.37
CA THR A 113 5.93 14.23 9.56
C THR A 113 7.32 13.66 9.22
N VAL A 114 7.45 13.01 8.06
CA VAL A 114 8.73 12.51 7.54
C VAL A 114 9.57 13.62 6.89
N GLY A 115 8.98 14.79 6.66
CA GLY A 115 9.65 15.96 6.08
C GLY A 115 9.73 15.96 4.56
N GLU A 116 9.03 15.06 3.88
CA GLU A 116 8.94 15.07 2.41
C GLU A 116 8.04 16.19 1.89
N LYS A 117 7.07 16.61 2.68
CA LYS A 117 6.13 17.67 2.30
C LYS A 117 6.21 18.82 3.29
N ASN A 118 6.39 20.03 2.77
CA ASN A 118 6.50 21.23 3.59
C ASN A 118 5.09 21.83 3.76
N PRO A 119 4.59 22.06 4.99
CA PRO A 119 3.24 22.61 5.18
C PRO A 119 3.14 24.12 4.88
N LEU A 120 4.23 24.76 4.45
CA LEU A 120 4.34 26.22 4.27
C LEU A 120 4.73 26.65 2.84
N LEU A 121 4.85 25.70 1.90
CA LEU A 121 5.22 25.91 0.49
C LEU A 121 4.38 24.99 -0.40
#